data_AF-A0A4Y6PQT0-F1
#
_entry.id   AF-A0A4Y6PQT0-F1
#
_cell.length_a   1.000
_cell.length_b   1.000
_cell.length_c   1.000
_cell.angle_alpha   90.00
_cell.angle_beta   90.00
_cell.angle_gamma   90.00
#
_symmetry.space_group_name_H-M   'P 1'
#
loop_
_entity.id
_entity.type
_entity.pdbx_description
1 polymer ?
#
loop_
_entity_poly.entity_id
_entity_poly.type
_entity_poly.pdbx_seq_one_letter_code
_entity_poly.pdbx_strand_id
1 'polypeptide(L)'
;MNVCNSKSEHDGCAHDDVECLNPYEPVRKFRCRDCDGVMMCACDREFGEEYLPHQLSQGQEYATKREVPVTHGFQAEVCRTCRGLQSVGHPKAELPGSTSKYQRYYWREIYKQTVLRFGYWCKQHGYDDWIAARHDPVTSAAYKWIHEDVKAFYRAAHKHFPKYDYSDEPSQQEVIDAHDVTIVDREVEYVESGGRAKIQSPNGPVSVEQYAARCYREQGFEVILCESRPIHVLFGTFMCLEIDSAADPLAQLAGFSRPVRMDAPDEERHYIEMYLPQDFGAREFAENRRERLDRHFDEIRESAQDILWLFDYWLEVSARLRMYLWAYADHDVEAARQLVAVLPNAQLISILKYLVEDYWGRYCGWPDLFVFSDHNYKFVEVKSSNDSLSLDQKDWIAGNAKFMQLPFEMLKLHRAKPE
;
A
#
# COMPACT_ATOMS: atom_id res chain seq x y z
N MET A 1 -47.72 9.10 -22.76
CA MET A 1 -46.80 10.07 -23.37
C MET A 1 -45.43 9.46 -23.34
N ASN A 2 -45.06 8.83 -24.47
CA ASN A 2 -43.74 8.28 -24.72
C ASN A 2 -42.83 9.44 -25.10
N VAL A 3 -41.81 9.74 -24.29
CA VAL A 3 -40.63 10.43 -24.79
C VAL A 3 -39.57 9.35 -24.97
N CYS A 4 -39.64 8.75 -26.16
CA CYS A 4 -38.57 7.98 -26.74
C CYS A 4 -37.43 8.98 -27.00
N ASN A 5 -36.48 9.07 -26.08
CA ASN A 5 -35.25 9.83 -26.33
C ASN A 5 -34.40 8.98 -27.27
N SER A 6 -34.39 9.39 -28.54
CA SER A 6 -33.51 8.89 -29.57
C SER A 6 -32.07 8.92 -29.07
N LYS A 7 -31.52 7.75 -28.72
CA LYS A 7 -30.07 7.55 -28.67
C LYS A 7 -29.57 7.81 -30.10
N SER A 8 -28.90 8.94 -30.29
CA SER A 8 -28.07 9.17 -31.46
C SER A 8 -27.11 8.00 -31.59
N GLU A 9 -26.98 7.45 -32.80
CA GLU A 9 -25.90 6.55 -33.16
C GLU A 9 -24.57 7.15 -32.70
N HIS A 10 -23.76 6.33 -32.05
CA HIS A 10 -22.55 6.71 -31.34
C HIS A 10 -21.57 7.51 -32.21
N ASP A 11 -21.51 8.83 -32.03
CA ASP A 11 -20.32 9.61 -32.36
C ASP A 11 -19.19 9.09 -31.46
N GLY A 12 -18.27 8.34 -32.07
CA GLY A 12 -17.03 7.93 -31.42
C GLY A 12 -16.15 9.14 -31.12
N CYS A 13 -15.28 9.02 -30.11
CA CYS A 13 -14.24 10.02 -29.88
C CYS A 13 -13.13 9.85 -30.91
N ALA A 14 -12.90 10.87 -31.75
CA ALA A 14 -11.83 10.89 -32.76
C ALA A 14 -10.52 11.51 -32.25
N HIS A 15 -10.45 11.89 -30.97
CA HIS A 15 -9.28 12.52 -30.37
C HIS A 15 -8.27 11.49 -29.85
N ASP A 16 -7.00 11.80 -30.00
CA ASP A 16 -5.91 10.92 -29.58
C ASP A 16 -5.51 11.10 -28.11
N ASP A 17 -5.76 12.27 -27.52
CA ASP A 17 -5.33 12.54 -26.13
C ASP A 17 -6.34 11.97 -25.13
N VAL A 18 -5.98 10.81 -24.56
CA VAL A 18 -6.81 10.10 -23.57
C VAL A 18 -5.97 9.72 -22.35
N GLU A 19 -6.57 9.83 -21.19
CA GLU A 19 -5.97 9.46 -19.90
C GLU A 19 -6.73 8.30 -19.25
N CYS A 20 -6.01 7.37 -18.61
CA CYS A 20 -6.65 6.26 -17.92
C CYS A 20 -7.17 6.74 -16.56
N LEU A 21 -8.47 6.57 -16.31
CA LEU A 21 -9.12 7.01 -15.05
C LEU A 21 -8.59 6.23 -13.84
N ASN A 22 -8.45 4.91 -13.99
CA ASN A 22 -7.90 4.05 -12.96
C ASN A 22 -7.14 2.87 -13.58
N PRO A 23 -5.80 2.84 -13.43
CA PRO A 23 -4.98 1.80 -14.04
C PRO A 23 -5.17 0.42 -13.39
N TYR A 24 -5.80 0.38 -12.21
CA TYR A 24 -6.06 -0.83 -11.42
C TYR A 24 -7.40 -1.52 -11.74
N GLU A 25 -8.15 -1.03 -12.72
CA GLU A 25 -9.32 -1.74 -13.24
C GLU A 25 -8.91 -2.84 -14.25
N PRO A 26 -9.52 -4.05 -14.19
CA PRO A 26 -9.30 -5.08 -15.20
C PRO A 26 -9.72 -4.63 -16.61
N VAL A 27 -10.88 -3.98 -16.73
CA VAL A 27 -11.35 -3.31 -17.95
C VAL A 27 -11.18 -1.81 -17.75
N ARG A 28 -10.10 -1.25 -18.30
CA ARG A 28 -9.72 0.15 -18.04
C ARG A 28 -10.61 1.12 -18.79
N LYS A 29 -10.97 2.22 -18.12
CA LYS A 29 -11.66 3.36 -18.73
C LYS A 29 -10.67 4.48 -18.97
N PHE A 30 -10.92 5.18 -20.04
CA PHE A 30 -10.12 6.30 -20.50
C PHE A 30 -11.03 7.49 -20.72
N ARG A 31 -10.58 8.67 -20.28
CA ARG A 31 -11.23 9.95 -20.53
C ARG A 31 -10.48 10.67 -21.64
N CYS A 32 -11.20 11.18 -22.63
CA CYS A 32 -10.66 12.09 -23.63
C CYS A 32 -10.46 13.47 -23.02
N ARG A 33 -9.29 14.07 -23.22
CA ARG A 33 -9.02 15.42 -22.70
C ARG A 33 -9.71 16.53 -23.48
N ASP A 34 -10.05 16.28 -24.74
CA ASP A 34 -10.65 17.28 -25.62
C ASP A 34 -12.18 17.33 -25.51
N CYS A 35 -12.85 16.18 -25.41
CA CYS A 35 -14.32 16.11 -25.37
C CYS A 35 -14.90 15.55 -24.06
N ASP A 36 -14.05 15.20 -23.08
CA ASP A 36 -14.43 14.57 -21.81
C ASP A 36 -15.19 13.22 -21.96
N GLY A 37 -15.20 12.66 -23.17
CA GLY A 37 -15.80 11.37 -23.46
C GLY A 37 -15.08 10.25 -22.73
N VAL A 38 -15.85 9.32 -22.14
CA VAL A 38 -15.32 8.16 -21.41
C VAL A 38 -15.56 6.88 -22.20
N MET A 39 -14.49 6.12 -22.42
CA MET A 39 -14.47 4.93 -23.27
C MET A 39 -13.57 3.82 -22.74
N MET A 40 -13.69 2.65 -23.33
CA MET A 40 -12.84 1.47 -23.09
C MET A 40 -12.17 1.06 -24.40
N CYS A 41 -11.01 0.41 -24.33
CA CYS A 41 -10.36 -0.09 -25.54
C CYS A 41 -11.03 -1.37 -26.04
N ALA A 42 -11.27 -1.47 -27.35
CA ALA A 42 -11.91 -2.62 -27.98
C ALA A 42 -11.19 -3.95 -27.75
N CYS A 43 -9.88 -3.95 -27.47
CA CYS A 43 -9.13 -5.15 -27.11
C CYS A 43 -9.58 -5.79 -25.78
N ASP A 44 -10.35 -5.06 -24.97
CA ASP A 44 -10.94 -5.57 -23.73
C ASP A 44 -12.39 -6.03 -23.90
N ARG A 45 -12.99 -5.88 -25.10
CA ARG A 45 -14.44 -6.10 -25.33
C ARG A 45 -14.89 -7.50 -24.94
N GLU A 46 -14.31 -8.52 -25.55
CA GLU A 46 -14.66 -9.93 -25.30
C GLU A 46 -14.57 -10.27 -23.81
N PHE A 47 -13.46 -9.90 -23.17
CA PHE A 47 -13.28 -10.13 -21.74
C PHE A 47 -14.28 -9.36 -20.88
N GLY A 48 -14.51 -8.09 -21.19
CA GLY A 48 -15.38 -7.21 -20.40
C GLY A 48 -16.84 -7.61 -20.50
N GLU A 49 -17.33 -7.91 -21.69
CA GLU A 49 -18.73 -8.31 -21.92
C GLU A 49 -19.03 -9.67 -21.30
N GLU A 50 -18.11 -10.63 -21.40
CA GLU A 50 -18.34 -11.98 -20.90
C GLU A 50 -18.11 -12.11 -19.38
N TYR A 51 -17.04 -11.53 -18.85
CA TYR A 51 -16.59 -11.83 -17.49
C TYR A 51 -16.85 -10.69 -16.49
N LEU A 52 -16.97 -9.44 -16.96
CA LEU A 52 -17.14 -8.27 -16.09
C LEU A 52 -18.19 -7.27 -16.62
N PRO A 53 -19.40 -7.70 -17.03
CA PRO A 53 -20.40 -6.80 -17.63
C PRO A 53 -20.85 -5.69 -16.68
N HIS A 54 -20.82 -5.94 -15.37
CA HIS A 54 -21.15 -4.95 -14.34
C HIS A 54 -20.17 -3.78 -14.27
N GLN A 55 -18.96 -3.91 -14.85
CA GLN A 55 -17.96 -2.84 -14.88
C GLN A 55 -18.04 -1.98 -16.14
N LEU A 56 -18.97 -2.22 -17.07
CA LEU A 56 -18.91 -1.58 -18.39
C LEU A 56 -19.60 -0.22 -18.48
N SER A 57 -20.52 0.09 -17.56
CA SER A 57 -21.32 1.32 -17.57
C SER A 57 -20.69 2.47 -16.79
N GLN A 58 -19.78 2.16 -15.86
CA GLN A 58 -19.14 3.12 -14.96
C GLN A 58 -17.63 2.82 -14.88
N GLY A 59 -16.82 3.87 -14.80
CA GLY A 59 -15.44 3.80 -14.33
C GLY A 59 -15.30 4.52 -13.00
N GLN A 60 -14.16 4.35 -12.35
CA GLN A 60 -13.83 5.09 -11.13
C GLN A 60 -12.53 5.87 -11.35
N GLU A 61 -12.48 7.12 -10.88
CA GLU A 61 -11.22 7.87 -10.79
C GLU A 61 -10.34 7.31 -9.68
N TYR A 62 -9.07 7.02 -9.98
CA TYR A 62 -8.18 6.40 -9.00
C TYR A 62 -7.95 7.28 -7.76
N ALA A 63 -7.74 8.58 -7.96
CA ALA A 63 -7.44 9.54 -6.90
C ALA A 63 -8.63 9.80 -5.98
N THR A 64 -9.75 10.21 -6.56
CA THR A 64 -10.94 10.70 -5.84
C THR A 64 -11.95 9.62 -5.51
N LYS A 65 -11.80 8.43 -6.10
CA LYS A 65 -12.79 7.34 -6.07
C LYS A 65 -14.16 7.70 -6.65
N ARG A 66 -14.27 8.84 -7.33
CA ARG A 66 -15.51 9.30 -7.96
C ARG A 66 -15.90 8.38 -9.10
N GLU A 67 -17.16 7.98 -9.12
CA GLU A 67 -17.75 7.23 -10.23
C GLU A 67 -17.99 8.14 -11.43
N VAL A 68 -17.67 7.65 -12.63
CA VAL A 68 -17.79 8.38 -13.89
C VAL A 68 -18.51 7.51 -14.92
N PRO A 69 -19.62 7.96 -15.52
CA PRO A 69 -20.35 7.18 -16.50
C PRO A 69 -19.56 7.01 -17.80
N VAL A 70 -19.61 5.81 -18.37
CA VAL A 70 -19.05 5.53 -19.70
C VAL A 70 -19.98 6.11 -20.77
N THR A 71 -19.46 6.98 -21.64
CA THR A 71 -20.26 7.68 -22.66
C THR A 71 -20.14 7.06 -24.05
N HIS A 72 -18.97 6.53 -24.44
CA HIS A 72 -18.73 6.02 -25.80
C HIS A 72 -18.53 4.50 -25.87
N GLY A 73 -18.49 3.77 -24.75
CA GLY A 73 -18.32 2.31 -24.75
C GLY A 73 -16.96 1.86 -25.30
N PHE A 74 -16.92 0.76 -26.06
CA PHE A 74 -15.68 0.20 -26.61
C PHE A 74 -15.26 0.85 -27.94
N GLN A 75 -14.10 1.49 -27.96
CA GLN A 75 -13.52 2.18 -29.11
C GLN A 75 -12.19 1.54 -29.54
N ALA A 76 -11.83 1.63 -30.82
CA ALA A 76 -10.58 1.10 -31.34
C ALA A 76 -9.38 1.93 -30.84
N GLU A 77 -8.21 1.30 -30.71
CA GLU A 77 -6.93 1.99 -30.48
C GLU A 77 -6.91 3.00 -29.31
N VAL A 78 -7.68 2.77 -28.25
CA VAL A 78 -7.71 3.67 -27.07
C VAL A 78 -6.49 3.44 -26.16
N CYS A 79 -6.18 2.18 -25.85
CA CYS A 79 -5.10 1.88 -24.94
C CYS A 79 -3.73 2.01 -25.63
N ARG A 80 -2.69 2.33 -24.84
CA ARG A 80 -1.31 2.47 -25.32
C ARG A 80 -0.84 1.29 -26.16
N THR A 81 -1.11 0.06 -25.73
CA THR A 81 -0.72 -1.15 -26.46
C THR A 81 -1.33 -1.21 -27.85
N CYS A 82 -2.63 -0.91 -28.00
CA CYS A 82 -3.28 -0.90 -29.32
C CYS A 82 -2.81 0.26 -30.20
N ARG A 83 -2.27 1.33 -29.62
CA ARG A 83 -1.61 2.43 -30.35
C ARG A 83 -0.14 2.14 -30.70
N GLY A 84 0.38 0.95 -30.38
CA GLY A 84 1.80 0.64 -30.54
C GLY A 84 2.73 1.41 -29.61
N LEU A 85 2.19 2.03 -28.54
CA LEU A 85 2.96 2.76 -27.54
C LEU A 85 3.40 1.83 -26.41
N GLN A 86 4.57 2.12 -25.82
CA GLN A 86 5.07 1.41 -24.65
C GLN A 86 4.06 1.48 -23.50
N SER A 87 3.79 0.34 -22.86
CA SER A 87 2.85 0.29 -21.75
C SER A 87 3.50 0.85 -20.48
N VAL A 88 2.75 1.67 -19.75
CA VAL A 88 3.18 2.18 -18.45
C VAL A 88 2.88 1.12 -17.39
N GLY A 89 3.88 0.79 -16.58
CA GLY A 89 3.74 -0.13 -15.46
C GLY A 89 2.92 0.51 -14.34
N HIS A 90 1.94 -0.24 -13.83
CA HIS A 90 1.20 0.12 -12.61
C HIS A 90 1.22 -1.11 -11.69
N PRO A 91 2.38 -1.38 -11.06
CA PRO A 91 2.54 -2.57 -10.25
C PRO A 91 1.57 -2.57 -9.08
N LYS A 92 1.07 -3.76 -8.72
CA LYS A 92 0.40 -3.95 -7.42
C LYS A 92 1.42 -3.88 -6.29
N ALA A 93 0.94 -3.54 -5.10
CA ALA A 93 1.72 -3.64 -3.86
C ALA A 93 2.27 -5.06 -3.66
N GLU A 94 3.39 -5.15 -2.95
CA GLU A 94 3.99 -6.43 -2.60
C GLU A 94 3.15 -7.12 -1.52
N LEU A 95 2.41 -8.15 -1.91
CA LEU A 95 1.52 -8.90 -1.02
C LEU A 95 1.85 -10.40 -1.08
N PRO A 96 1.50 -11.18 -0.05
CA PRO A 96 1.62 -12.64 -0.11
C PRO A 96 0.97 -13.21 -1.38
N GLY A 97 1.77 -13.91 -2.19
CA GLY A 97 1.35 -14.46 -3.50
C GLY A 97 1.61 -13.55 -4.71
N SER A 98 2.02 -12.30 -4.51
CA SER A 98 2.39 -11.34 -5.56
C SER A 98 3.68 -10.56 -5.20
N THR A 99 4.72 -11.28 -4.79
CA THR A 99 5.99 -10.67 -4.35
C THR A 99 6.90 -10.31 -5.52
N SER A 100 6.95 -11.16 -6.55
CA SER A 100 7.87 -10.95 -7.67
C SER A 100 7.48 -9.77 -8.58
N LYS A 101 8.48 -9.05 -9.11
CA LYS A 101 8.28 -7.90 -10.03
C LYS A 101 7.32 -8.25 -11.18
N TYR A 102 7.52 -9.40 -11.84
CA TYR A 102 6.65 -9.76 -12.97
C TYR A 102 5.19 -9.98 -12.57
N GLN A 103 4.92 -10.61 -11.42
CA GLN A 103 3.54 -10.76 -10.94
C GLN A 103 2.91 -9.39 -10.63
N ARG A 104 3.69 -8.50 -10.00
CA ARG A 104 3.23 -7.15 -9.67
C ARG A 104 2.95 -6.32 -10.90
N TYR A 105 3.78 -6.35 -11.94
CA TYR A 105 3.58 -5.55 -13.16
C TYR A 105 2.55 -6.16 -14.12
N TYR A 106 2.54 -7.48 -14.28
CA TYR A 106 1.62 -8.19 -15.17
C TYR A 106 0.33 -8.66 -14.47
N TRP A 107 0.01 -8.13 -13.28
CA TRP A 107 -1.13 -8.58 -12.48
C TRP A 107 -2.43 -8.61 -13.28
N ARG A 108 -2.63 -7.61 -14.15
CA ARG A 108 -3.83 -7.46 -14.98
C ARG A 108 -3.86 -8.51 -16.07
N GLU A 109 -2.75 -8.66 -16.78
CA GLU A 109 -2.59 -9.65 -17.85
C GLU A 109 -2.75 -11.08 -17.32
N ILE A 110 -2.14 -11.38 -16.18
CA ILE A 110 -2.24 -12.66 -15.51
C ILE A 110 -3.70 -12.92 -15.10
N TYR A 111 -4.36 -11.96 -14.47
CA TYR A 111 -5.77 -12.10 -14.09
C TYR A 111 -6.66 -12.36 -15.31
N LYS A 112 -6.60 -11.50 -16.33
CA LYS A 112 -7.40 -11.64 -17.55
C LYS A 112 -7.21 -13.00 -18.23
N GLN A 113 -5.96 -13.41 -18.43
CA GLN A 113 -5.67 -14.68 -19.10
C GLN A 113 -6.03 -15.90 -18.24
N THR A 114 -5.88 -15.81 -16.91
CA THR A 114 -6.34 -16.88 -16.01
C THR A 114 -7.85 -17.05 -16.13
N VAL A 115 -8.61 -15.95 -16.04
CA VAL A 115 -10.08 -15.98 -16.13
C VAL A 115 -10.56 -16.47 -17.49
N LEU A 116 -9.98 -16.00 -18.60
CA LEU A 116 -10.33 -16.47 -19.95
C LEU A 116 -10.11 -17.98 -20.11
N ARG A 117 -8.91 -18.46 -19.75
CA ARG A 117 -8.57 -19.88 -19.88
C ARG A 117 -9.40 -20.77 -18.94
N PHE A 118 -9.66 -20.30 -17.72
CA PHE A 118 -10.51 -21.01 -16.78
C PHE A 118 -11.97 -21.02 -17.22
N GLY A 119 -12.50 -19.91 -17.74
CA GLY A 119 -13.85 -19.86 -18.32
C GLY A 119 -14.02 -20.83 -19.48
N TYR A 120 -13.04 -20.91 -20.37
CA TYR A 120 -13.04 -21.91 -21.45
C TYR A 120 -13.00 -23.34 -20.90
N TRP A 121 -12.13 -23.62 -19.91
CA TRP A 121 -12.07 -24.91 -19.24
C TRP A 121 -13.41 -25.28 -18.59
N CYS A 122 -14.07 -24.33 -17.90
CA CYS A 122 -15.39 -24.51 -17.28
C CYS A 122 -16.42 -24.94 -18.32
N LYS A 123 -16.53 -24.23 -19.45
CA LYS A 123 -17.46 -24.58 -20.54
C LYS A 123 -17.22 -25.98 -21.09
N GLN A 124 -15.96 -26.38 -21.26
CA GLN A 124 -15.61 -27.73 -21.72
C GLN A 124 -16.00 -28.83 -20.73
N HIS A 125 -16.11 -28.50 -19.44
CA HIS A 125 -16.43 -29.44 -18.37
C HIS A 125 -17.86 -29.28 -17.83
N GLY A 126 -18.71 -28.52 -18.54
CA GLY A 126 -20.14 -28.37 -18.21
C GLY A 126 -20.45 -27.41 -17.06
N TYR A 127 -19.55 -26.47 -16.77
CA TYR A 127 -19.80 -25.40 -15.80
C TYR A 127 -20.19 -24.10 -16.51
N ASP A 128 -21.42 -23.63 -16.26
CA ASP A 128 -21.95 -22.40 -16.86
C ASP A 128 -21.53 -21.12 -16.13
N ASP A 129 -21.27 -21.22 -14.82
CA ASP A 129 -20.81 -20.11 -13.98
C ASP A 129 -19.37 -20.34 -13.51
N TRP A 130 -18.44 -19.62 -14.14
CA TRP A 130 -17.02 -19.67 -13.81
C TRP A 130 -16.71 -19.12 -12.41
N ILE A 131 -17.53 -18.20 -11.88
CA ILE A 131 -17.34 -17.63 -10.54
C ILE A 131 -17.68 -18.70 -9.52
N ALA A 132 -18.85 -19.34 -9.63
CA ALA A 132 -19.24 -20.44 -8.76
C ALA A 132 -18.23 -21.60 -8.84
N ALA A 133 -17.81 -21.98 -10.06
CA ALA A 133 -16.81 -23.03 -10.26
C ALA A 133 -15.51 -22.69 -9.52
N ARG A 134 -14.98 -21.47 -9.63
CA ARG A 134 -13.72 -21.08 -8.96
C ARG A 134 -13.70 -21.36 -7.45
N HIS A 135 -14.86 -21.30 -6.79
CA HIS A 135 -15.01 -21.55 -5.35
C HIS A 135 -15.32 -23.02 -5.01
N ASP A 136 -15.60 -23.86 -6.01
CA ASP A 136 -15.76 -25.29 -5.84
C ASP A 136 -14.40 -25.99 -5.57
N PRO A 137 -14.29 -26.81 -4.51
CA PRO A 137 -13.03 -27.48 -4.16
C PRO A 137 -12.42 -28.34 -5.27
N VAL A 138 -13.25 -28.95 -6.13
CA VAL A 138 -12.78 -29.84 -7.22
C VAL A 138 -12.17 -29.00 -8.34
N THR A 139 -12.85 -27.94 -8.77
CA THR A 139 -12.35 -27.12 -9.90
C THR A 139 -11.34 -26.05 -9.48
N SER A 140 -11.22 -25.75 -8.17
CA SER A 140 -10.19 -24.83 -7.63
C SER A 140 -8.76 -25.28 -7.97
N ALA A 141 -8.51 -26.59 -8.04
CA ALA A 141 -7.22 -27.14 -8.47
C ALA A 141 -6.90 -26.78 -9.93
N ALA A 142 -7.89 -26.83 -10.82
CA ALA A 142 -7.73 -26.45 -12.22
C ALA A 142 -7.44 -24.95 -12.34
N TYR A 143 -8.15 -24.09 -11.60
CA TYR A 143 -7.87 -22.66 -11.56
C TYR A 143 -6.42 -22.37 -11.13
N LYS A 144 -5.95 -23.02 -10.06
CA LYS A 144 -4.57 -22.87 -9.56
C LYS A 144 -3.54 -23.30 -10.61
N TRP A 145 -3.76 -24.43 -11.27
CA TRP A 145 -2.88 -24.91 -12.33
C TRP A 145 -2.82 -23.93 -13.52
N ILE A 146 -3.98 -23.46 -14.01
CA ILE A 146 -4.06 -22.46 -15.10
C ILE A 146 -3.34 -21.17 -14.69
N HIS A 147 -3.53 -20.72 -13.44
CA HIS A 147 -2.90 -19.51 -12.94
C HIS A 147 -1.36 -19.61 -12.95
N GLU A 148 -0.81 -20.74 -12.49
CA GLU A 148 0.64 -20.98 -12.53
C GLU A 148 1.18 -21.10 -13.97
N ASP A 149 0.43 -21.73 -14.88
CA ASP A 149 0.79 -21.79 -16.31
C ASP A 149 0.83 -20.38 -16.94
N VAL A 150 -0.18 -19.54 -16.69
CA VAL A 150 -0.23 -18.16 -17.16
C VAL A 150 0.92 -17.33 -16.59
N LYS A 151 1.26 -17.50 -15.30
CA LYS A 151 2.42 -16.85 -14.69
C LYS A 151 3.72 -17.27 -15.36
N ALA A 152 3.91 -18.57 -15.61
CA ALA A 152 5.09 -19.08 -16.29
C ALA A 152 5.21 -18.51 -17.71
N PHE A 153 4.09 -18.43 -18.44
CA PHE A 153 4.02 -17.82 -19.77
C PHE A 153 4.49 -16.37 -19.75
N TYR A 154 3.92 -15.50 -18.91
CA TYR A 154 4.31 -14.09 -18.87
C TYR A 154 5.73 -13.87 -18.36
N ARG A 155 6.19 -14.71 -17.42
CA ARG A 155 7.58 -14.70 -16.96
C ARG A 155 8.56 -15.01 -18.10
N ALA A 156 8.22 -15.98 -18.96
CA ALA A 156 9.04 -16.31 -20.12
C ALA A 156 8.94 -15.23 -21.20
N ALA A 157 7.74 -14.75 -21.51
CA ALA A 157 7.50 -13.71 -22.52
C ALA A 157 8.25 -12.42 -22.19
N HIS A 158 8.27 -11.99 -20.93
CA HIS A 158 8.96 -10.78 -20.51
C HIS A 158 10.47 -10.81 -20.82
N LYS A 159 11.12 -11.99 -20.80
CA LYS A 159 12.56 -12.11 -21.13
C LYS A 159 12.87 -11.80 -22.60
N HIS A 160 11.90 -11.95 -23.49
CA HIS A 160 12.08 -11.79 -24.94
C HIS A 160 11.39 -10.53 -25.46
N PHE A 161 10.20 -10.22 -24.94
CA PHE A 161 9.34 -9.11 -25.36
C PHE A 161 8.73 -8.45 -24.12
N PRO A 162 9.50 -7.64 -23.38
CA PRO A 162 9.02 -6.98 -22.18
C PRO A 162 7.92 -5.97 -22.53
N LYS A 163 6.72 -6.18 -21.97
CA LYS A 163 5.59 -5.25 -22.09
C LYS A 163 5.77 -4.03 -21.20
N TYR A 164 6.38 -4.22 -20.04
CA TYR A 164 6.65 -3.20 -19.04
C TYR A 164 8.15 -3.14 -18.79
N ASP A 165 8.64 -1.95 -18.45
CA ASP A 165 9.99 -1.76 -17.96
C ASP A 165 10.02 -1.94 -16.44
N TYR A 166 11.08 -2.57 -15.92
CA TYR A 166 11.34 -2.71 -14.49
C TYR A 166 12.45 -1.78 -14.00
N SER A 167 13.10 -1.04 -14.91
CA SER A 167 14.24 -0.17 -14.61
C SER A 167 13.95 0.88 -13.56
N ASP A 168 12.69 1.30 -13.47
CA ASP A 168 12.26 2.38 -12.57
C ASP A 168 12.25 1.94 -11.09
N GLU A 169 12.29 0.64 -10.80
CA GLU A 169 12.41 0.13 -9.42
C GLU A 169 13.88 -0.13 -9.04
N PRO A 170 14.49 0.72 -8.19
CA PRO A 170 15.89 0.59 -7.84
C PRO A 170 16.17 -0.70 -7.07
N SER A 171 17.35 -1.25 -7.30
CA SER A 171 17.92 -2.34 -6.52
C SER A 171 18.20 -1.89 -5.09
N GLN A 172 18.32 -2.85 -4.17
CA GLN A 172 18.69 -2.55 -2.78
C GLN A 172 20.04 -1.82 -2.70
N GLN A 173 21.02 -2.22 -3.52
CA GLN A 173 22.35 -1.60 -3.49
C GLN A 173 22.30 -0.16 -4.01
N GLU A 174 21.54 0.11 -5.08
CA GLU A 174 21.35 1.47 -5.58
C GLU A 174 20.71 2.38 -4.54
N VAL A 175 19.73 1.90 -3.78
CA VAL A 175 19.09 2.69 -2.69
C VAL A 175 20.05 2.95 -1.53
N ILE A 176 20.82 1.93 -1.12
CA ILE A 176 21.83 2.06 -0.06
C ILE A 176 22.89 3.09 -0.46
N ASP A 177 23.42 2.98 -1.67
CA ASP A 177 24.50 3.84 -2.17
C ASP A 177 24.01 5.27 -2.43
N ALA A 178 22.80 5.43 -2.98
CA ALA A 178 22.24 6.76 -3.29
C ALA A 178 21.86 7.57 -2.04
N HIS A 179 21.67 6.92 -0.90
CA HIS A 179 21.21 7.55 0.34
C HIS A 179 22.18 7.36 1.51
N ASP A 180 23.43 6.96 1.24
CA ASP A 180 24.50 6.80 2.22
C ASP A 180 24.07 6.00 3.47
N VAL A 181 23.30 4.93 3.27
CA VAL A 181 22.75 4.12 4.38
C VAL A 181 23.89 3.43 5.12
N THR A 182 24.03 3.75 6.41
CA THR A 182 25.00 3.06 7.27
C THR A 182 24.56 1.61 7.48
N ILE A 183 25.45 0.67 7.14
CA ILE A 183 25.25 -0.77 7.37
C ILE A 183 26.11 -1.21 8.54
N VAL A 184 25.47 -1.86 9.52
CA VAL A 184 26.15 -2.52 10.64
C VAL A 184 26.03 -4.02 10.42
N ASP A 185 27.16 -4.69 10.20
CA ASP A 185 27.20 -6.15 10.01
C ASP A 185 27.50 -6.86 11.34
N ARG A 186 26.78 -7.96 11.60
CA ARG A 186 26.99 -8.84 12.75
C ARG A 186 26.91 -10.29 12.33
N GLU A 187 27.87 -11.10 12.78
CA GLU A 187 27.79 -12.56 12.62
C GLU A 187 26.97 -13.17 13.77
N VAL A 188 26.06 -14.08 13.44
CA VAL A 188 25.14 -14.72 14.38
C VAL A 188 24.96 -16.21 14.06
N GLU A 189 24.65 -16.98 15.11
CA GLU A 189 24.28 -18.39 14.98
C GLU A 189 22.77 -18.52 14.73
N TYR A 190 22.40 -18.92 13.51
CA TYR A 190 21.02 -19.21 13.16
C TYR A 190 20.60 -20.60 13.63
N VAL A 191 19.37 -20.71 14.12
CA VAL A 191 18.74 -21.98 14.45
C VAL A 191 17.82 -22.39 13.29
N GLU A 192 17.86 -23.65 12.89
CA GLU A 192 16.87 -24.17 11.94
C GLU A 192 15.46 -24.08 12.54
N SER A 193 14.56 -23.45 11.80
CA SER A 193 13.15 -23.44 12.12
C SER A 193 12.36 -23.57 10.84
N GLY A 194 11.23 -24.28 10.86
CA GLY A 194 10.34 -24.45 9.71
C GLY A 194 9.60 -23.16 9.31
N GLY A 195 10.05 -21.98 9.77
CA GLY A 195 9.38 -20.69 9.62
C GLY A 195 10.37 -19.52 9.56
N ARG A 196 10.00 -18.38 10.18
CA ARG A 196 10.85 -17.17 10.22
C ARG A 196 12.21 -17.45 10.85
N ALA A 197 13.25 -16.79 10.34
CA ALA A 197 14.61 -16.96 10.84
C ALA A 197 14.70 -16.68 12.35
N LYS A 198 15.39 -17.55 13.08
CA LYS A 198 15.63 -17.42 14.52
C LYS A 198 17.12 -17.48 14.82
N ILE A 199 17.53 -16.74 15.84
CA ILE A 199 18.92 -16.66 16.28
C ILE A 199 19.03 -17.34 17.64
N GLN A 200 20.11 -18.12 17.81
CA GLN A 200 20.42 -18.75 19.07
C GLN A 200 20.78 -17.67 20.10
N SER A 201 20.19 -17.77 21.28
CA SER A 201 20.40 -16.84 22.37
C SER A 201 20.52 -17.62 23.69
N PRO A 202 21.14 -17.05 24.75
CA PRO A 202 21.32 -17.75 26.03
C PRO A 202 20.02 -18.30 26.63
N ASN A 203 18.90 -17.61 26.41
CA ASN A 203 17.57 -17.99 26.91
C ASN A 203 16.73 -18.76 25.88
N GLY A 204 17.36 -19.31 24.84
CA GLY A 204 16.71 -20.02 23.74
C GLY A 204 16.56 -19.18 22.46
N PRO A 205 16.01 -19.78 21.39
CA PRO A 205 15.91 -19.12 20.08
C PRO A 205 14.95 -17.92 20.08
N VAL A 206 15.43 -16.78 19.59
CA VAL A 206 14.67 -15.51 19.50
C VAL A 206 14.51 -15.07 18.04
N SER A 207 13.60 -14.13 17.78
CA SER A 207 13.52 -13.49 16.45
C SER A 207 14.74 -12.61 16.16
N VAL A 208 14.92 -12.22 14.90
CA VAL A 208 16.06 -11.37 14.50
C VAL A 208 15.97 -9.97 15.12
N GLU A 209 14.76 -9.44 15.23
CA GLU A 209 14.45 -8.13 15.83
C GLU A 209 14.65 -8.17 17.35
N GLN A 210 14.27 -9.26 18.01
CA GLN A 210 14.52 -9.46 19.44
C GLN A 210 16.02 -9.55 19.75
N TYR A 211 16.79 -10.24 18.90
CA TYR A 211 18.25 -10.29 19.03
C TYR A 211 18.87 -8.90 18.84
N ALA A 212 18.47 -8.18 17.78
CA ALA A 212 18.92 -6.83 17.51
C ALA A 212 18.62 -5.88 18.68
N ALA A 213 17.39 -5.90 19.20
CA ALA A 213 17.00 -5.10 20.35
C ALA A 213 17.87 -5.38 21.58
N ARG A 214 18.24 -6.64 21.84
CA ARG A 214 19.19 -6.96 22.91
C ARG A 214 20.57 -6.35 22.67
N CYS A 215 21.11 -6.46 21.44
CA CYS A 215 22.42 -5.90 21.12
C CYS A 215 22.48 -4.39 21.33
N TYR A 216 21.41 -3.64 21.03
CA TYR A 216 21.35 -2.20 21.33
C TYR A 216 21.22 -1.92 22.83
N ARG A 217 20.43 -2.72 23.57
CA ARG A 217 20.36 -2.62 25.04
C ARG A 217 21.71 -2.85 25.73
N GLU A 218 22.48 -3.82 25.26
CA GLU A 218 23.84 -4.09 25.75
C GLU A 218 24.81 -2.93 25.46
N GLN A 219 24.51 -2.10 24.45
CA GLN A 219 25.24 -0.89 24.13
C GLN A 219 24.74 0.35 24.90
N GLY A 220 23.76 0.18 25.79
CA GLY A 220 23.21 1.26 26.63
C GLY A 220 22.04 2.02 26.00
N PHE A 221 21.43 1.50 24.93
CA PHE A 221 20.22 2.09 24.35
C PHE A 221 18.95 1.50 24.95
N GLU A 222 17.93 2.34 25.09
CA GLU A 222 16.54 1.89 25.16
C GLU A 222 16.04 1.54 23.75
N VAL A 223 15.08 0.61 23.66
CA VAL A 223 14.62 0.06 22.38
C VAL A 223 13.11 -0.13 22.38
N ILE A 224 12.48 0.48 21.37
CA ILE A 224 11.07 0.34 21.01
C ILE A 224 10.99 -0.55 19.77
N LEU A 225 10.15 -1.59 19.80
CA LEU A 225 9.73 -2.28 18.59
C LEU A 225 8.77 -1.33 17.87
N CYS A 226 9.24 -0.73 16.79
CA CYS A 226 8.53 0.33 16.10
C CYS A 226 7.64 -0.29 15.00
N GLU A 227 8.23 -0.83 13.94
CA GLU A 227 7.50 -1.08 12.68
C GLU A 227 6.63 0.16 12.33
N SER A 228 5.48 -0.01 11.66
CA SER A 228 4.64 1.12 11.24
C SER A 228 3.56 1.53 12.25
N ARG A 229 3.12 0.64 13.14
CA ARG A 229 1.90 0.86 13.95
C ARG A 229 2.01 2.03 14.94
N PRO A 230 3.08 2.18 15.74
CA PRO A 230 3.26 3.33 16.62
C PRO A 230 3.29 4.64 15.82
N ILE A 231 3.85 4.63 14.62
CA ILE A 231 3.86 5.80 13.72
C ILE A 231 2.44 6.15 13.25
N HIS A 232 1.61 5.15 12.95
CA HIS A 232 0.19 5.38 12.64
C HIS A 232 -0.63 5.83 13.85
N VAL A 233 -0.25 5.45 15.08
CA VAL A 233 -0.83 6.05 16.28
C VAL A 233 -0.50 7.53 16.32
N LEU A 234 0.76 7.93 16.12
CA LEU A 234 1.14 9.36 16.08
C LEU A 234 0.32 10.11 15.04
N PHE A 235 0.26 9.58 13.82
CA PHE A 235 -0.53 10.17 12.73
C PHE A 235 -2.02 10.27 13.09
N GLY A 236 -2.63 9.17 13.52
CA GLY A 236 -4.04 9.14 13.90
C GLY A 236 -4.36 10.09 15.05
N THR A 237 -3.47 10.22 16.04
CA THR A 237 -3.64 11.15 17.16
C THR A 237 -3.55 12.60 16.73
N PHE A 238 -2.47 12.98 16.04
CA PHE A 238 -2.22 14.37 15.70
C PHE A 238 -3.02 14.87 14.50
N MET A 239 -3.48 14.00 13.60
CA MET A 239 -4.20 14.41 12.39
C MET A 239 -5.72 14.20 12.46
N CYS A 240 -6.26 13.72 13.58
CA CYS A 240 -7.68 13.39 13.67
C CYS A 240 -8.60 14.57 13.37
N LEU A 241 -8.26 15.78 13.82
CA LEU A 241 -9.07 16.99 13.61
C LEU A 241 -9.12 17.41 12.13
N GLU A 242 -8.08 17.06 11.37
CA GLU A 242 -7.95 17.38 9.96
C GLU A 242 -8.61 16.33 9.06
N ILE A 243 -8.79 15.11 9.55
CA ILE A 243 -9.31 13.97 8.79
C ILE A 243 -10.78 13.68 9.16
N ASP A 244 -11.08 13.53 10.44
CA ASP A 244 -12.43 13.21 10.95
C ASP A 244 -13.26 14.49 11.14
N SER A 245 -13.60 15.15 10.03
CA SER A 245 -14.30 16.44 10.06
C SER A 245 -15.49 16.47 9.11
N ALA A 246 -16.68 16.66 9.68
CA ALA A 246 -17.91 16.87 8.91
C ALA A 246 -17.93 18.21 8.14
N ALA A 247 -17.03 19.14 8.47
CA ALA A 247 -16.91 20.41 7.78
C ALA A 247 -16.11 20.29 6.46
N ASP A 248 -15.51 19.12 6.20
CA ASP A 248 -14.77 18.88 4.98
C ASP A 248 -15.73 18.67 3.80
N PRO A 249 -15.58 19.40 2.68
CA PRO A 249 -16.49 19.29 1.54
C PRO A 249 -16.44 17.93 0.84
N LEU A 250 -15.38 17.15 1.05
CA LEU A 250 -15.22 15.80 0.52
C LEU A 250 -15.54 14.72 1.57
N ALA A 251 -15.95 15.09 2.79
CA ALA A 251 -16.31 14.14 3.82
C ALA A 251 -17.52 13.31 3.41
N GLN A 252 -17.40 12.00 3.62
CA GLN A 252 -18.50 11.06 3.58
C GLN A 252 -18.57 10.30 4.91
N LEU A 253 -19.79 9.89 5.31
CA LEU A 253 -19.94 9.01 6.45
C LEU A 253 -19.40 7.63 6.08
N ALA A 254 -18.33 7.21 6.76
CA ALA A 254 -17.72 5.91 6.59
C ALA A 254 -18.02 5.04 7.83
N GLY A 255 -18.65 3.89 7.60
CA GLY A 255 -18.91 2.88 8.63
C GLY A 255 -17.95 1.69 8.49
N PHE A 256 -17.34 1.27 9.59
CA PHE A 256 -16.51 0.06 9.63
C PHE A 256 -16.67 -0.67 10.96
N SER A 257 -16.56 -2.00 10.92
CA SER A 257 -16.56 -2.81 12.14
C SER A 257 -15.18 -2.81 12.77
N ARG A 258 -15.10 -2.71 14.10
CA ARG A 258 -13.88 -3.02 14.86
C ARG A 258 -13.34 -4.39 14.40
N PRO A 259 -12.03 -4.51 14.09
CA PRO A 259 -11.44 -5.80 13.76
C PRO A 259 -11.68 -6.75 14.93
N VAL A 260 -12.26 -7.92 14.65
CA VAL A 260 -12.36 -8.98 15.64
C VAL A 260 -10.93 -9.40 15.98
N ARG A 261 -10.56 -9.23 17.25
CA ARG A 261 -9.30 -9.74 17.77
C ARG A 261 -9.26 -11.25 17.53
N MET A 262 -8.22 -11.76 16.85
CA MET A 262 -8.09 -13.21 16.63
C MET A 262 -8.05 -14.01 17.94
N ASP A 263 -7.62 -13.36 19.02
CA ASP A 263 -7.53 -13.87 20.39
C ASP A 263 -8.80 -13.65 21.23
N ALA A 264 -9.79 -12.90 20.73
CA ALA A 264 -11.07 -12.65 21.41
C ALA A 264 -12.25 -12.60 20.40
N PRO A 265 -12.63 -13.75 19.82
CA PRO A 265 -13.66 -13.82 18.77
C PRO A 265 -15.09 -13.49 19.24
N ASP A 266 -15.31 -13.46 20.57
CA ASP A 266 -16.61 -13.23 21.19
C ASP A 266 -16.87 -11.76 21.60
N GLU A 267 -15.96 -10.82 21.30
CA GLU A 267 -16.24 -9.40 21.49
C GLU A 267 -17.34 -8.92 20.53
N GLU A 268 -18.33 -8.19 21.06
CA GLU A 268 -19.39 -7.58 20.25
C GLU A 268 -18.77 -6.74 19.12
N ARG A 269 -19.32 -6.90 17.91
CA ARG A 269 -18.90 -6.09 16.75
C ARG A 269 -19.35 -4.65 16.98
N HIS A 270 -18.44 -3.84 17.50
CA HIS A 270 -18.63 -2.41 17.58
C HIS A 270 -18.50 -1.81 16.19
N TYR A 271 -19.56 -1.18 15.71
CA TYR A 271 -19.53 -0.36 14.52
C TYR A 271 -19.02 1.02 14.88
N ILE A 272 -18.07 1.51 14.10
CA ILE A 272 -17.57 2.88 14.19
C ILE A 272 -18.02 3.62 12.94
N GLU A 273 -18.47 4.84 13.16
CA GLU A 273 -18.80 5.79 12.13
C GLU A 273 -17.94 7.04 12.30
N MET A 274 -17.35 7.50 11.20
CA MET A 274 -16.57 8.73 11.15
C MET A 274 -16.78 9.45 9.81
N TYR A 275 -16.48 10.74 9.79
CA TYR A 275 -16.44 11.49 8.53
C TYR A 275 -15.07 11.29 7.90
N LEU A 276 -15.00 10.64 6.75
CA LEU A 276 -13.74 10.39 6.06
C LEU A 276 -13.77 11.03 4.69
N PRO A 277 -12.85 11.95 4.36
CA PRO A 277 -12.77 12.52 3.03
C PRO A 277 -12.53 11.47 1.96
N GLN A 278 -13.19 11.59 0.81
CA GLN A 278 -13.07 10.64 -0.31
C GLN A 278 -11.64 10.50 -0.83
N ASP A 279 -10.86 11.56 -0.73
CA ASP A 279 -9.45 11.62 -1.12
C ASP A 279 -8.49 11.21 0.02
N PHE A 280 -8.98 10.80 1.19
CA PHE A 280 -8.15 10.46 2.34
C PHE A 280 -7.06 9.43 1.98
N GLY A 281 -5.83 9.84 2.27
CA GLY A 281 -4.60 9.07 2.13
C GLY A 281 -4.05 8.98 0.71
N ALA A 282 -4.68 9.64 -0.26
CA ALA A 282 -4.06 9.98 -1.53
C ALA A 282 -3.36 11.36 -1.46
N ARG A 283 -2.58 11.71 -2.49
CA ARG A 283 -1.81 12.97 -2.51
C ARG A 283 -2.69 14.21 -2.53
N GLU A 284 -3.82 14.07 -3.21
CA GLU A 284 -4.85 15.08 -3.35
C GLU A 284 -5.38 15.53 -1.98
N PHE A 285 -5.35 14.65 -0.96
CA PHE A 285 -5.76 15.01 0.40
C PHE A 285 -4.99 16.22 0.92
N ALA A 286 -3.66 16.17 0.82
CA ALA A 286 -2.78 17.22 1.29
C ALA A 286 -2.80 18.45 0.37
N GLU A 287 -2.91 18.24 -0.95
CA GLU A 287 -3.00 19.33 -1.92
C GLU A 287 -4.26 20.19 -1.70
N ASN A 288 -5.41 19.54 -1.52
CA ASN A 288 -6.70 20.20 -1.32
C ASN A 288 -6.80 20.92 0.04
N ARG A 289 -5.94 20.56 1.01
CA ARG A 289 -5.99 21.07 2.40
C ARG A 289 -4.72 21.80 2.82
N ARG A 290 -3.85 22.18 1.88
CA ARG A 290 -2.52 22.71 2.17
C ARG A 290 -2.52 23.82 3.23
N GLU A 291 -3.34 24.86 3.04
CA GLU A 291 -3.41 25.98 3.99
C GLU A 291 -3.93 25.56 5.38
N ARG A 292 -4.86 24.60 5.44
CA ARG A 292 -5.43 24.09 6.69
C ARG A 292 -4.39 23.26 7.45
N LEU A 293 -3.70 22.38 6.73
CA LEU A 293 -2.63 21.55 7.25
C LEU A 293 -1.44 22.39 7.73
N ASP A 294 -1.04 23.42 6.99
CA ASP A 294 0.07 24.30 7.40
C ASP A 294 -0.25 25.00 8.74
N ARG A 295 -1.47 25.53 8.90
CA ARG A 295 -1.90 26.10 10.19
C ARG A 295 -1.91 25.07 11.31
N HIS A 296 -2.46 23.89 11.05
CA HIS A 296 -2.51 22.79 12.02
C HIS A 296 -1.11 22.39 12.50
N PHE A 297 -0.12 22.31 11.60
CA PHE A 297 1.26 22.02 11.97
C PHE A 297 1.94 23.16 12.72
N ASP A 298 1.58 24.42 12.46
CA ASP A 298 2.07 25.56 13.23
C ASP A 298 1.50 25.54 14.66
N GLU A 299 0.24 25.18 14.87
CA GLU A 299 -0.38 25.01 16.19
C GLU A 299 0.30 23.89 17.02
N ILE A 300 0.58 22.75 16.38
CA ILE A 300 1.35 21.66 17.02
C ILE A 300 2.77 22.14 17.36
N ARG A 301 3.39 22.94 16.49
CA ARG A 301 4.73 23.49 16.74
C ARG A 301 4.74 24.43 17.94
N GLU A 302 3.74 25.30 18.06
CA GLU A 302 3.61 26.25 19.19
C GLU A 302 3.40 25.52 20.53
N SER A 303 2.79 24.34 20.49
CA SER A 303 2.56 23.48 21.66
C SER A 303 3.78 22.63 22.08
N ALA A 304 4.97 22.93 21.56
CA ALA A 304 6.17 22.09 21.72
C ALA A 304 6.52 21.72 23.18
N GLN A 305 6.28 22.63 24.13
CA GLN A 305 6.60 22.41 25.55
C GLN A 305 5.69 21.37 26.21
N ASP A 306 4.49 21.15 25.64
CA ASP A 306 3.45 20.29 26.18
C ASP A 306 3.03 19.21 25.16
N ILE A 307 3.88 18.87 24.18
CA ILE A 307 3.51 17.97 23.07
C ILE A 307 3.07 16.58 23.55
N LEU A 308 3.68 16.08 24.64
CA LEU A 308 3.28 14.82 25.27
C LEU A 308 1.91 14.93 25.95
N TRP A 309 1.63 16.06 26.59
CA TRP A 309 0.31 16.33 27.15
C TRP A 309 -0.75 16.43 26.05
N LEU A 310 -0.43 17.10 24.94
CA LEU A 310 -1.31 17.22 23.79
C LEU A 310 -1.62 15.85 23.18
N PHE A 311 -0.61 14.99 23.04
CA PHE A 311 -0.78 13.61 22.63
C PHE A 311 -1.76 12.87 23.54
N ASP A 312 -1.50 12.86 24.86
CA ASP A 312 -2.34 12.19 25.84
C ASP A 312 -3.78 12.75 25.84
N TYR A 313 -3.95 14.07 25.65
CA TYR A 313 -5.25 14.74 25.56
C TYR A 313 -6.04 14.35 24.30
N TRP A 314 -5.38 14.17 23.16
CA TRP A 314 -6.02 13.79 21.89
C TRP A 314 -6.21 12.28 21.68
N LEU A 315 -5.73 11.43 22.60
CA LEU A 315 -5.89 9.98 22.49
C LEU A 315 -7.36 9.56 22.40
N GLU A 316 -8.24 10.14 23.21
CA GLU A 316 -9.67 9.81 23.18
C GLU A 316 -10.34 10.33 21.91
N VAL A 317 -10.06 11.59 21.55
CA VAL A 317 -10.62 12.24 20.34
C VAL A 317 -10.24 11.48 19.06
N SER A 318 -9.03 10.96 19.01
CA SER A 318 -8.50 10.23 17.85
C SER A 318 -8.90 8.75 17.77
N ALA A 319 -9.60 8.21 18.76
CA ALA A 319 -9.83 6.77 18.89
C ALA A 319 -10.48 6.15 17.64
N ARG A 320 -11.42 6.86 16.99
CA ARG A 320 -12.09 6.38 15.77
C ARG A 320 -11.12 6.27 14.59
N LEU A 321 -10.36 7.32 14.32
CA LEU A 321 -9.38 7.32 13.24
C LEU A 321 -8.29 6.28 13.51
N ARG A 322 -7.76 6.20 14.74
CA ARG A 322 -6.79 5.17 15.12
C ARG A 322 -7.32 3.76 14.91
N MET A 323 -8.60 3.53 15.17
CA MET A 323 -9.22 2.24 14.89
C MET A 323 -9.37 1.97 13.39
N TYR A 324 -9.77 2.97 12.61
CA TYR A 324 -9.81 2.89 11.13
C TYR A 324 -8.44 2.52 10.54
N LEU A 325 -7.37 3.05 11.13
CA LEU A 325 -5.98 2.82 10.74
C LEU A 325 -5.36 1.56 11.37
N TRP A 326 -6.13 0.77 12.10
CA TRP A 326 -5.66 -0.46 12.79
C TRP A 326 -4.51 -0.18 13.78
N ALA A 327 -4.43 1.05 14.28
CA ALA A 327 -3.38 1.58 15.16
C ALA A 327 -3.97 1.96 16.53
N TYR A 328 -4.62 1.00 17.19
CA TYR A 328 -5.40 1.24 18.42
C TYR A 328 -4.98 0.37 19.60
N ALA A 329 -4.05 -0.58 19.43
CA ALA A 329 -3.66 -1.47 20.52
C ALA A 329 -2.84 -0.72 21.57
N ASP A 330 -3.04 -1.04 22.85
CA ASP A 330 -2.41 -0.30 23.96
C ASP A 330 -0.88 -0.30 23.89
N HIS A 331 -0.26 -1.40 23.41
CA HIS A 331 1.19 -1.46 23.24
C HIS A 331 1.70 -0.56 22.11
N ASP A 332 0.93 -0.39 21.02
CA ASP A 332 1.26 0.55 19.95
C ASP A 332 1.14 2.00 20.46
N VAL A 333 0.13 2.26 21.30
CA VAL A 333 -0.10 3.58 21.91
C VAL A 333 1.02 3.95 22.87
N GLU A 334 1.46 3.02 23.72
CA GLU A 334 2.57 3.24 24.63
C GLU A 334 3.89 3.44 23.87
N ALA A 335 4.15 2.65 22.83
CA ALA A 335 5.31 2.85 21.95
C ALA A 335 5.28 4.24 21.29
N ALA A 336 4.13 4.68 20.79
CA ALA A 336 3.97 6.02 20.21
C ALA A 336 4.18 7.13 21.24
N ARG A 337 3.67 6.94 22.47
CA ARG A 337 3.87 7.88 23.57
C ARG A 337 5.35 8.06 23.91
N GLN A 338 6.12 6.96 23.92
CA GLN A 338 7.57 7.00 24.10
C GLN A 338 8.27 7.70 22.93
N LEU A 339 7.83 7.49 21.69
CA LEU A 339 8.35 8.23 20.54
C LEU A 339 8.12 9.75 20.69
N VAL A 340 6.94 10.20 21.14
CA VAL A 340 6.68 11.64 21.39
C VAL A 340 7.61 12.21 22.46
N ALA A 341 7.92 11.42 23.50
CA ALA A 341 8.80 11.86 24.58
C ALA A 341 10.28 12.03 24.15
N VAL A 342 10.71 11.29 23.12
CA VAL A 342 12.12 11.26 22.67
C VAL A 342 12.34 12.10 21.41
N LEU A 343 11.41 12.08 20.45
CA LEU A 343 11.58 12.75 19.17
C LEU A 343 11.59 14.26 19.34
N PRO A 344 12.53 14.98 18.69
CA PRO A 344 12.42 16.42 18.55
C PRO A 344 11.10 16.79 17.86
N ASN A 345 10.40 17.82 18.36
CA ASN A 345 9.09 18.21 17.80
C ASN A 345 9.14 18.48 16.28
N ALA A 346 10.22 19.09 15.80
CA ALA A 346 10.42 19.31 14.37
C ALA A 346 10.42 18.00 13.56
N GLN A 347 10.98 16.92 14.12
CA GLN A 347 11.02 15.61 13.48
C GLN A 347 9.68 14.90 13.54
N LEU A 348 8.96 15.00 14.65
CA LEU A 348 7.56 14.54 14.73
C LEU A 348 6.70 15.20 13.65
N ILE A 349 6.77 16.52 13.51
CA ILE A 349 6.03 17.25 12.46
C ILE A 349 6.46 16.82 11.07
N SER A 350 7.76 16.57 10.84
CA SER A 350 8.25 16.06 9.54
C SER A 350 7.65 14.69 9.18
N ILE A 351 7.51 13.79 10.16
CA ILE A 351 6.88 12.49 10.00
C ILE A 351 5.40 12.67 9.64
N LEU A 352 4.68 13.55 10.34
CA LEU A 352 3.27 13.81 10.07
C LEU A 352 3.05 14.42 8.67
N LYS A 353 3.90 15.38 8.27
CA LYS A 353 3.91 15.96 6.93
C LYS A 353 4.20 14.92 5.86
N TYR A 354 5.21 14.08 6.10
CA TYR A 354 5.53 12.97 5.21
C TYR A 354 4.33 12.03 5.05
N LEU A 355 3.67 11.64 6.13
CA LEU A 355 2.51 10.74 6.02
C LEU A 355 1.30 11.39 5.35
N VAL A 356 0.96 12.64 5.69
CA VAL A 356 -0.29 13.26 5.17
C VAL A 356 -0.25 13.48 3.66
N GLU A 357 0.94 13.67 3.09
CA GLU A 357 1.15 13.89 1.65
C GLU A 357 0.86 12.68 0.78
N ASP A 358 0.95 11.45 1.28
CA ASP A 358 0.68 10.21 0.52
C ASP A 358 0.50 9.04 1.48
N TYR A 359 -0.50 9.12 2.36
CA TYR A 359 -0.61 8.22 3.52
C TYR A 359 -0.62 6.75 3.13
N TRP A 360 -1.40 6.36 2.11
CA TRP A 360 -1.46 4.97 1.68
C TRP A 360 -0.20 4.51 0.96
N GLY A 361 0.48 5.41 0.24
CA GLY A 361 1.79 5.14 -0.35
C GLY A 361 2.94 5.07 0.68
N ARG A 362 2.75 5.66 1.87
CA ARG A 362 3.75 5.76 2.94
C ARG A 362 3.35 4.98 4.21
N TYR A 363 2.33 4.12 4.08
CA TYR A 363 1.78 3.35 5.19
C TYR A 363 2.75 2.27 5.67
N CYS A 364 3.36 1.54 4.73
CA CYS A 364 4.32 0.47 5.02
C CYS A 364 5.77 0.95 4.92
N GLY A 365 6.71 0.04 5.26
CA GLY A 365 8.15 0.26 5.05
C GLY A 365 8.90 0.93 6.19
N TRP A 366 8.21 1.24 7.31
CA TRP A 366 8.82 1.82 8.50
C TRP A 366 9.81 0.85 9.17
N PRO A 367 10.95 1.34 9.69
CA PRO A 367 11.98 0.50 10.29
C PRO A 367 11.51 -0.31 11.51
N ASP A 368 12.07 -1.50 11.68
CA ASP A 368 11.68 -2.42 12.75
C ASP A 368 11.85 -1.84 14.16
N LEU A 369 12.93 -1.09 14.40
CA LEU A 369 13.29 -0.58 15.73
C LEU A 369 13.43 0.94 15.75
N PHE A 370 13.10 1.52 16.90
CA PHE A 370 13.58 2.83 17.30
C PHE A 370 14.43 2.68 18.56
N VAL A 371 15.68 3.13 18.50
CA VAL A 371 16.62 3.01 19.62
C VAL A 371 17.06 4.39 20.07
N PHE A 372 17.16 4.60 21.38
CA PHE A 372 17.48 5.91 21.94
C PHE A 372 18.24 5.84 23.26
N SER A 373 18.85 6.96 23.63
CA SER A 373 19.59 7.21 24.86
C SER A 373 19.48 8.71 25.16
N ASP A 374 20.03 9.17 26.29
CA ASP A 374 19.98 10.59 26.70
C ASP A 374 20.47 11.59 25.65
N HIS A 375 21.31 11.16 24.70
CA HIS A 375 21.98 12.06 23.75
C HIS A 375 21.75 11.70 22.28
N ASN A 376 21.14 10.55 21.98
CA ASN A 376 21.05 10.08 20.61
C ASN A 376 19.86 9.16 20.40
N TYR A 377 19.27 9.22 19.21
CA TYR A 377 18.25 8.28 18.76
C TYR A 377 18.45 7.94 17.29
N LYS A 378 17.93 6.80 16.86
CA LYS A 378 17.89 6.40 15.46
C LYS A 378 16.82 5.34 15.20
N PHE A 379 16.40 5.26 13.96
CA PHE A 379 15.64 4.13 13.45
C PHE A 379 16.58 3.05 12.92
N VAL A 380 16.20 1.78 13.09
CA VAL A 380 17.00 0.64 12.64
C VAL A 380 16.12 -0.37 11.91
N GLU A 381 16.51 -0.67 10.67
CA GLU A 381 15.94 -1.79 9.90
C GLU A 381 16.82 -3.03 10.11
N VAL A 382 16.22 -4.17 10.46
CA VAL A 382 16.92 -5.42 10.78
C VAL A 382 16.75 -6.42 9.65
N LYS A 383 17.86 -6.82 9.02
CA LYS A 383 17.88 -7.80 7.93
C LYS A 383 18.61 -9.07 8.30
N SER A 384 17.95 -10.21 8.07
CA SER A 384 18.61 -11.52 8.13
C SER A 384 19.48 -11.78 6.89
N SER A 385 20.34 -12.80 6.93
CA SER A 385 21.38 -13.01 5.91
C SER A 385 20.88 -13.14 4.47
N ASN A 386 19.64 -13.60 4.29
CA ASN A 386 19.02 -13.79 2.97
C ASN A 386 17.83 -12.85 2.75
N ASP A 387 17.59 -11.92 3.66
CA ASP A 387 16.49 -10.97 3.53
C ASP A 387 16.93 -9.73 2.74
N SER A 388 15.98 -9.15 2.00
CA SER A 388 16.19 -7.98 1.17
C SER A 388 15.16 -6.90 1.47
N LEU A 389 15.51 -5.64 1.26
CA LEU A 389 14.57 -4.53 1.38
C LEU A 389 13.38 -4.73 0.42
N SER A 390 12.16 -4.64 0.96
CA SER A 390 10.94 -4.56 0.16
C SER A 390 10.88 -3.25 -0.62
N LEU A 391 9.93 -3.12 -1.55
CA LEU A 391 9.73 -1.85 -2.25
C LEU A 391 9.36 -0.72 -1.27
N ASP A 392 8.42 -0.98 -0.36
CA ASP A 392 7.98 0.03 0.62
C ASP A 392 9.14 0.51 1.52
N GLN A 393 10.06 -0.39 1.90
CA GLN A 393 11.24 -0.02 2.70
C GLN A 393 12.23 0.83 1.90
N LYS A 394 12.41 0.54 0.61
CA LYS A 394 13.25 1.37 -0.28
C LYS A 394 12.64 2.76 -0.47
N ASP A 395 11.33 2.82 -0.67
CA ASP A 395 10.59 4.06 -0.82
C ASP A 395 10.64 4.88 0.49
N TRP A 396 10.56 4.21 1.65
CA TRP A 396 10.76 4.85 2.94
C TRP A 396 12.18 5.42 3.09
N ILE A 397 13.24 4.68 2.73
CA ILE A 397 14.63 5.18 2.82
C ILE A 397 14.82 6.42 1.93
N ALA A 398 14.33 6.37 0.69
CA ALA A 398 14.39 7.51 -0.22
C ALA A 398 13.58 8.71 0.31
N GLY A 399 12.38 8.45 0.85
CA GLY A 399 11.53 9.46 1.47
C GLY A 399 12.16 10.07 2.72
N ASN A 400 12.79 9.25 3.58
CA ASN A 400 13.50 9.70 4.75
C ASN A 400 14.66 10.63 4.35
N ALA A 401 15.53 10.21 3.45
CA ALA A 401 16.67 11.01 3.01
C ALA A 401 16.24 12.37 2.42
N LYS A 402 15.12 12.39 1.68
CA LYS A 402 14.65 13.60 1.01
C LYS A 402 13.86 14.55 1.92
N PHE A 403 13.03 14.03 2.81
CA PHE A 403 12.00 14.83 3.48
C PHE A 403 12.13 14.88 5.01
N MET A 404 12.42 13.75 5.66
CA MET A 404 12.39 13.66 7.13
C MET A 404 13.78 13.80 7.76
N GLN A 405 14.81 13.26 7.11
CA GLN A 405 16.20 13.25 7.59
C GLN A 405 16.34 12.66 9.00
N LEU A 406 15.58 11.61 9.28
CA LEU A 406 15.68 10.87 10.55
C LEU A 406 16.98 10.06 10.55
N PRO A 407 17.72 10.02 11.67
CA PRO A 407 18.88 9.14 11.81
C PRO A 407 18.45 7.68 11.58
N PHE A 408 19.11 7.00 10.66
CA PHE A 408 18.75 5.67 10.21
C PHE A 408 19.98 4.80 9.94
N GLU A 409 19.91 3.53 10.31
CA GLU A 409 20.89 2.52 9.91
C GLU A 409 20.21 1.18 9.62
N MET A 410 20.92 0.33 8.89
CA MET A 410 20.49 -1.04 8.62
C MET A 410 21.42 -2.02 9.34
N LEU A 411 20.86 -2.88 10.20
CA LEU A 411 21.58 -3.96 10.86
C LEU A 411 21.44 -5.24 10.05
N LYS A 412 22.54 -5.74 9.49
CA LYS A 412 22.58 -7.02 8.77
C LYS A 412 23.18 -8.13 9.61
N LEU A 413 22.39 -9.18 9.80
CA LEU A 413 22.76 -10.36 10.56
C LEU A 413 23.19 -11.45 9.58
N HIS A 414 24.47 -11.83 9.63
CA HIS A 414 25.07 -12.85 8.76
C HIS A 414 25.19 -14.17 9.49
N ARG A 415 25.01 -15.27 8.77
CA ARG A 415 25.27 -16.59 9.35
C ARG A 415 26.77 -16.72 9.61
N ALA A 416 27.14 -17.06 10.84
CA ALA A 416 28.53 -17.37 11.19
C ALA A 416 29.09 -18.44 10.23
N LYS A 417 30.32 -18.23 9.75
CA LYS A 417 30.99 -19.23 8.92
C LYS A 417 31.30 -20.46 9.78
N PRO A 418 31.02 -21.69 9.32
CA PRO A 418 31.52 -22.87 10.02
C PRO A 418 33.05 -22.81 10.04
N GLU A 419 33.64 -23.06 11.22
CA GLU A 419 35.10 -23.18 11.41
C GLU A 419 35.72 -24.29 10.55
#